data_AF-A0A1J3JXS4-F1
#
_entry.id   AF-A0A1J3JXS4-F1
#
_cell.length_a   1.000
_cell.length_b   1.000
_cell.length_c   1.000
_cell.angle_alpha   90.00
_cell.angle_beta   90.00
_cell.angle_gamma   90.00
#
_symmetry.space_group_name_H-M   'P 1'
#
loop_
_entity.id
_entity.type
_entity.pdbx_description
1 polymer ?
#
loop_
_entity_poly.entity_id
_entity_poly.type
_entity_poly.pdbx_seq_one_letter_code
_entity_poly.pdbx_strand_id
1 'polypeptide(L)'
;MLEKLGVYMKPEEKELLAKPLMKRVMQTWLLASTALLEMMIFHLPSPYTAQRYRVENLYEGPLDDKYATAIRNCDPEGPLMLYVSKMIPASDKGRFFAFGRVFSGKVSTGMKVRIMGPNYVPGEKKDLFVKSVQRTVIWMGKNQETVEDVPCGNTVAMFGLDQFITKNATLTNEKEVDAHPLRAMKFSVSPVVRVAVQCKIASDLPKLVEGLKRLAKSDPMVVCTMEESGEHIFAGAGKLHIEIFMKDLQDFMGGADIKVSDPVVSLRETVLERSCRTVMSKSPNKHNRLYMEARPMEDGLAEAIDDARVGPF
;
A
#
# COMPACT_ATOMS: atom_id res chain seq x y z
N MET A 1 37.45 -8.11 -35.82
CA MET A 1 36.58 -8.96 -34.96
C MET A 1 35.24 -8.27 -34.69
N LEU A 2 35.22 -7.01 -34.26
CA LEU A 2 33.98 -6.24 -34.00
C LEU A 2 33.08 -6.08 -35.23
N GLU A 3 33.65 -5.85 -36.41
CA GLU A 3 32.89 -5.77 -37.68
C GLU A 3 32.22 -7.11 -38.05
N LYS A 4 32.84 -8.25 -37.70
CA LYS A 4 32.22 -9.59 -37.90
C LYS A 4 31.04 -9.83 -36.96
N LEU A 5 30.96 -9.11 -35.85
CA LEU A 5 29.88 -9.16 -34.89
C LEU A 5 28.79 -8.11 -35.17
N GLY A 6 28.89 -7.37 -36.29
CA GLY A 6 27.94 -6.30 -36.64
C GLY A 6 28.06 -5.05 -35.76
N VAL A 7 29.14 -4.90 -35.01
CA VAL A 7 29.35 -3.78 -34.09
C VAL A 7 30.13 -2.66 -34.78
N TYR A 8 29.43 -1.60 -35.16
CA TYR A 8 30.02 -0.39 -35.72
C TYR A 8 30.18 0.68 -34.63
N MET A 9 31.41 1.16 -34.42
CA MET A 9 31.74 2.17 -33.40
C MET A 9 32.21 3.46 -34.05
N LYS A 10 31.87 4.59 -33.43
CA LYS A 10 32.35 5.92 -33.84
C LYS A 10 33.86 6.06 -33.60
N PRO A 11 34.56 6.95 -34.32
CA PRO A 11 36.01 7.15 -34.16
C PRO A 11 36.42 7.46 -32.70
N GLU A 12 35.67 8.35 -32.04
CA GLU A 12 35.87 8.74 -30.63
C GLU A 12 35.72 7.55 -29.65
N GLU A 13 34.89 6.57 -29.98
CA GLU A 13 34.63 5.40 -29.13
C GLU A 13 35.78 4.37 -29.23
N LYS A 14 36.59 4.43 -30.29
CA LYS A 14 37.76 3.57 -30.50
C LYS A 14 38.95 4.00 -29.65
N GLU A 15 38.97 5.25 -29.18
CA GLU A 15 40.00 5.78 -28.28
C GLU A 15 39.78 5.36 -26.82
N LEU A 16 38.59 4.83 -26.49
CA LEU A 16 38.30 4.30 -25.16
C LEU A 16 39.17 3.07 -24.87
N LEU A 17 39.63 2.94 -23.62
CA LEU A 17 40.47 1.83 -23.17
C LEU A 17 39.79 1.01 -22.08
N ALA A 18 40.11 -0.29 -22.02
CA ALA A 18 39.68 -1.22 -20.96
C ALA A 18 38.15 -1.23 -20.70
N LYS A 19 37.73 -0.93 -19.46
CA LYS A 19 36.33 -1.04 -19.00
C LYS A 19 35.35 -0.20 -19.83
N PRO A 20 35.61 1.10 -20.10
CA PRO A 20 34.78 1.91 -20.99
C PRO A 20 34.57 1.31 -22.38
N LEU A 21 35.64 0.84 -23.04
CA LEU A 21 35.55 0.23 -24.37
C LEU A 21 34.70 -1.04 -24.34
N MET A 22 34.96 -1.92 -23.36
CA MET A 22 34.19 -3.15 -23.17
C MET A 22 32.70 -2.85 -22.97
N LYS A 23 32.35 -1.88 -22.13
CA LYS A 23 30.94 -1.48 -21.93
C LYS A 23 30.31 -0.99 -23.22
N ARG A 24 31.01 -0.15 -24.00
CA ARG A 24 30.48 0.40 -25.24
C ARG A 24 30.25 -0.68 -26.29
N VAL A 25 31.22 -1.58 -26.46
CA VAL A 25 31.09 -2.75 -27.35
C VAL A 25 29.90 -3.61 -26.95
N MET A 26 29.75 -3.93 -25.65
CA MET A 26 28.65 -4.78 -25.18
C MET A 26 27.28 -4.11 -25.32
N GLN A 27 27.17 -2.79 -25.11
CA GLN A 27 25.93 -2.04 -25.31
C GLN A 27 25.45 -2.09 -26.76
N THR A 28 26.38 -2.06 -27.73
CA THR A 28 26.05 -2.10 -29.16
C THR A 28 25.80 -3.53 -29.62
N TRP A 29 26.55 -4.51 -29.09
CA TRP A 29 26.43 -5.91 -29.51
C TRP A 29 25.20 -6.60 -28.93
N LEU A 30 24.95 -6.43 -27.63
CA LEU A 30 23.88 -7.08 -26.89
C LEU A 30 23.07 -6.01 -26.17
N LEU A 31 22.06 -5.48 -26.86
CA LEU A 31 21.13 -4.50 -26.32
C LEU A 31 20.25 -5.14 -25.24
N ALA A 32 20.70 -5.09 -23.99
CA ALA A 32 19.97 -5.65 -22.86
C ALA A 32 18.53 -5.12 -22.75
N SER A 33 18.27 -3.88 -23.18
CA SER A 33 16.92 -3.31 -23.22
C SER A 33 15.98 -4.09 -24.13
N THR A 34 16.42 -4.51 -25.31
CA THR A 34 15.60 -5.27 -26.26
C THR A 34 15.25 -6.64 -25.71
N ALA A 35 16.24 -7.39 -25.22
CA ALA A 35 16.03 -8.71 -24.63
C ALA A 35 15.09 -8.64 -23.42
N LEU A 36 15.25 -7.65 -22.54
CA LEU A 36 14.37 -7.48 -21.39
C LEU A 36 12.94 -7.11 -21.81
N LEU A 37 12.77 -6.20 -22.77
CA LEU A 37 11.45 -5.81 -23.26
C LEU A 37 10.76 -6.98 -23.97
N GLU A 38 11.48 -7.76 -24.78
CA GLU A 38 10.95 -8.97 -25.40
C GLU A 38 10.49 -9.97 -24.34
N MET A 39 11.33 -10.26 -23.34
CA MET A 39 10.94 -11.15 -22.23
C MET A 39 9.69 -10.64 -21.51
N MET A 40 9.59 -9.33 -21.25
CA MET A 40 8.42 -8.73 -20.63
C MET A 40 7.17 -8.87 -21.52
N ILE A 41 7.28 -8.60 -22.82
CA ILE A 41 6.16 -8.68 -23.76
C ILE A 41 5.67 -10.13 -23.94
N PHE A 42 6.59 -11.09 -24.03
CA PHE A 42 6.25 -12.50 -24.28
C PHE A 42 5.79 -13.24 -23.03
N HIS A 43 6.31 -12.90 -21.84
CA HIS A 43 6.01 -13.66 -20.61
C HIS A 43 5.09 -12.95 -19.62
N LEU A 44 5.02 -11.60 -19.61
CA LEU A 44 4.11 -10.90 -18.71
C LEU A 44 2.75 -10.71 -19.38
N PRO A 45 1.65 -11.14 -18.74
CA PRO A 45 0.32 -10.99 -19.31
C PRO A 45 -0.09 -9.51 -19.33
N SER A 46 -0.79 -9.13 -20.39
CA SER A 46 -1.42 -7.81 -20.48
C SER A 46 -2.49 -7.63 -19.38
N PRO A 47 -2.84 -6.40 -18.99
CA PRO A 47 -3.93 -6.11 -18.07
C PRO A 47 -5.22 -6.86 -18.40
N TYR A 48 -5.57 -6.90 -19.68
CA TYR A 48 -6.77 -7.56 -20.20
C TYR A 48 -6.77 -9.07 -19.90
N THR A 49 -5.65 -9.75 -20.11
CA THR A 49 -5.52 -11.18 -19.79
C THR A 49 -5.40 -11.41 -18.28
N ALA A 50 -4.63 -10.56 -17.59
CA ALA A 50 -4.32 -10.70 -16.17
C ALA A 50 -5.54 -10.50 -15.27
N GLN A 51 -6.42 -9.55 -15.59
CA GLN A 51 -7.58 -9.25 -14.76
C GLN A 51 -8.57 -10.41 -14.71
N ARG A 52 -8.71 -11.19 -15.80
CA ARG A 52 -9.67 -12.31 -15.88
C ARG A 52 -9.57 -13.31 -14.74
N TYR A 53 -8.35 -13.74 -14.40
CA TYR A 53 -8.09 -14.68 -13.31
C TYR A 53 -7.75 -14.01 -11.97
N ARG A 54 -7.58 -12.68 -11.95
CA ARG A 54 -7.26 -11.93 -10.73
C ARG A 54 -8.49 -11.38 -10.02
N VAL A 55 -9.61 -11.18 -10.73
CA VAL A 55 -10.87 -10.67 -10.14
C VAL A 55 -11.24 -11.42 -8.88
N GLU A 56 -11.17 -12.76 -8.89
CA GLU A 56 -11.54 -13.61 -7.77
C GLU A 56 -10.73 -13.34 -6.49
N ASN A 57 -9.48 -12.93 -6.65
CA ASN A 57 -8.59 -12.63 -5.53
C ASN A 57 -8.63 -11.14 -5.12
N LEU A 58 -9.06 -10.27 -6.03
CA LEU A 58 -9.00 -8.82 -5.87
C LEU A 58 -10.32 -8.21 -5.38
N TYR A 59 -11.46 -8.77 -5.75
CA TYR A 59 -12.77 -8.18 -5.44
C TYR A 59 -13.44 -8.93 -4.28
N GLU A 60 -13.94 -8.19 -3.29
CA GLU A 60 -14.60 -8.77 -2.11
C GLU A 60 -16.10 -8.99 -2.32
N GLY A 61 -16.67 -8.47 -3.40
CA GLY A 61 -18.09 -8.63 -3.72
C GLY A 61 -18.41 -9.88 -4.54
N PRO A 62 -19.69 -10.09 -4.87
CA PRO A 62 -20.14 -11.21 -5.70
C PRO A 62 -19.50 -11.19 -7.09
N LEU A 63 -19.00 -12.35 -7.55
CA LEU A 63 -18.32 -12.48 -8.85
C LEU A 63 -19.25 -12.36 -10.07
N ASP A 64 -20.56 -12.41 -9.82
CA ASP A 64 -21.62 -12.30 -10.84
C ASP A 64 -22.14 -10.86 -10.98
N ASP A 65 -21.62 -9.92 -10.19
CA ASP A 65 -22.04 -8.53 -10.30
C ASP A 65 -21.44 -7.82 -11.53
N LYS A 66 -22.01 -6.66 -11.84
CA LYS A 66 -21.56 -5.83 -12.97
C LYS A 66 -20.13 -5.32 -12.78
N TYR A 67 -19.66 -5.16 -11.54
CA TYR A 67 -18.32 -4.62 -11.24
C TYR A 67 -17.24 -5.69 -11.47
N ALA A 68 -17.45 -6.90 -10.96
CA ALA A 68 -16.60 -8.06 -11.18
C ALA A 68 -16.50 -8.39 -12.66
N THR A 69 -17.63 -8.34 -13.40
CA THR A 69 -17.64 -8.55 -14.85
C THR A 69 -16.87 -7.45 -15.59
N ALA A 70 -17.04 -6.19 -15.20
CA ALA A 70 -16.34 -5.07 -15.82
C ALA A 70 -14.83 -5.09 -15.55
N ILE A 71 -14.40 -5.52 -14.35
CA ILE A 71 -13.00 -5.78 -14.04
C ILE A 71 -12.50 -6.99 -14.85
N ARG A 72 -13.28 -8.07 -14.95
CA ARG A 72 -12.87 -9.29 -15.70
C ARG A 72 -12.60 -8.97 -17.17
N ASN A 73 -13.41 -8.09 -17.75
CA ASN A 73 -13.31 -7.67 -19.14
C ASN A 73 -12.35 -6.50 -19.38
N CYS A 74 -11.83 -5.86 -18.32
CA CYS A 74 -11.06 -4.62 -18.41
C CYS A 74 -11.79 -3.59 -19.29
N ASP A 75 -13.08 -3.35 -19.01
CA ASP A 75 -13.93 -2.50 -19.84
C ASP A 75 -13.70 -1.00 -19.54
N PRO A 76 -13.28 -0.17 -20.52
CA PRO A 76 -13.09 1.27 -20.34
C PRO A 76 -14.38 2.07 -20.14
N GLU A 77 -15.52 1.58 -20.63
CA GLU A 77 -16.83 2.24 -20.51
C GLU A 77 -17.69 1.65 -19.37
N GLY A 78 -17.14 0.65 -18.67
CA GLY A 78 -17.74 0.06 -17.48
C GLY A 78 -17.76 0.99 -16.25
N PRO A 79 -18.33 0.52 -15.12
CA PRO A 79 -18.29 1.24 -13.86
C PRO A 79 -16.83 1.46 -13.41
N LEU A 80 -16.52 2.68 -12.96
CA LEU A 80 -15.19 3.00 -12.45
C LEU A 80 -14.87 2.11 -11.24
N MET A 81 -13.80 1.35 -11.35
CA MET A 81 -13.20 0.58 -10.26
C MET A 81 -11.71 0.88 -10.25
N LEU A 82 -11.22 1.63 -9.27
CA LEU A 82 -9.82 2.03 -9.15
C LEU A 82 -9.32 1.69 -7.75
N TYR A 83 -8.16 1.04 -7.66
CA TYR A 83 -7.51 0.75 -6.37
C TYR A 83 -6.33 1.69 -6.13
N VAL A 84 -6.36 2.41 -5.01
CA VAL A 84 -5.23 3.20 -4.52
C VAL A 84 -4.37 2.32 -3.64
N SER A 85 -3.12 2.09 -4.06
CA SER A 85 -2.18 1.23 -3.35
C SER A 85 -1.24 1.99 -2.42
N LYS A 86 -0.86 3.22 -2.79
CA LYS A 86 0.11 4.02 -2.04
C LYS A 86 -0.15 5.51 -2.20
N MET A 87 0.15 6.28 -1.16
CA MET A 87 0.20 7.73 -1.22
C MET A 87 1.64 8.18 -1.46
N ILE A 88 1.88 8.95 -2.51
CA ILE A 88 3.19 9.50 -2.83
C ILE A 88 3.24 10.95 -2.33
N PRO A 89 4.20 11.32 -1.46
CA PRO A 89 4.34 12.70 -1.02
C PRO A 89 4.70 13.60 -2.22
N ALA A 90 3.96 14.70 -2.38
CA ALA A 90 4.31 15.72 -3.35
C ALA A 90 5.49 16.56 -2.86
N SER A 91 6.24 17.17 -3.79
CA SER A 91 7.27 18.16 -3.45
C SER A 91 6.69 19.38 -2.74
N ASP A 92 5.41 19.69 -2.99
CA ASP A 92 4.66 20.70 -2.26
C ASP A 92 4.31 20.19 -0.85
N LYS A 93 4.91 20.85 0.15
CA LYS A 93 4.84 20.51 1.57
C LYS A 93 3.41 20.24 2.04
N GLY A 94 3.09 18.96 2.25
CA GLY A 94 1.90 18.49 2.96
C GLY A 94 0.79 17.88 2.11
N ARG A 95 0.95 17.79 0.78
CA ARG A 95 -0.03 17.11 -0.08
C ARG A 95 0.50 15.78 -0.59
N PHE A 96 -0.42 14.86 -0.84
CA PHE A 96 -0.10 13.53 -1.36
C PHE A 96 -0.83 13.26 -2.67
N PHE A 97 -0.17 12.54 -3.56
CA PHE A 97 -0.79 11.91 -4.72
C PHE A 97 -1.26 10.51 -4.33
N ALA A 98 -2.53 10.22 -4.59
CA ALA A 98 -3.06 8.86 -4.51
C ALA A 98 -2.61 8.10 -5.76
N PHE A 99 -1.64 7.19 -5.61
CA PHE A 99 -1.16 6.36 -6.69
C PHE A 99 -1.92 5.03 -6.70
N GLY A 100 -2.45 4.69 -7.85
CA GLY A 100 -3.31 3.53 -7.99
C GLY A 100 -3.39 3.01 -9.41
N ARG A 101 -4.25 2.02 -9.58
CA ARG A 101 -4.53 1.40 -10.87
C ARG A 101 -6.03 1.41 -11.14
N VAL A 102 -6.38 1.77 -12.38
CA VAL A 102 -7.76 1.67 -12.86
C VAL A 102 -7.98 0.23 -13.34
N PHE A 103 -8.91 -0.47 -12.72
CA PHE A 103 -9.29 -1.83 -13.08
C PHE A 103 -10.43 -1.87 -14.10
N SER A 104 -11.42 -0.99 -13.96
CA SER A 104 -12.51 -0.82 -14.91
C SER A 104 -12.92 0.66 -14.98
N GLY A 105 -13.52 1.06 -16.09
CA GLY A 105 -13.95 2.43 -16.38
C GLY A 105 -12.79 3.35 -16.73
N LYS A 106 -13.06 4.65 -16.64
CA LYS A 106 -12.12 5.74 -16.85
C LYS A 106 -12.22 6.77 -15.73
N VAL A 107 -11.08 7.27 -15.26
CA VAL A 107 -11.02 8.38 -14.31
C VAL A 107 -10.65 9.65 -15.05
N SER A 108 -11.39 10.73 -14.83
CA SER A 108 -11.09 12.03 -15.43
C SER A 108 -10.92 13.12 -14.38
N THR A 109 -10.19 14.17 -14.76
CA THR A 109 -10.04 15.36 -13.93
C THR A 109 -11.40 16.05 -13.72
N GLY A 110 -11.75 16.36 -12.47
CA GLY A 110 -13.03 16.95 -12.08
C GLY A 110 -14.13 15.94 -11.76
N MET A 111 -13.94 14.65 -12.07
CA MET A 111 -14.93 13.60 -11.81
C MET A 111 -15.16 13.42 -10.31
N LYS A 112 -16.43 13.31 -9.90
CA LYS A 112 -16.81 12.95 -8.54
C LYS A 112 -16.68 11.45 -8.36
N VAL A 113 -15.81 11.07 -7.44
CA VAL A 113 -15.52 9.69 -7.07
C VAL A 113 -15.94 9.41 -5.63
N ARG A 114 -16.40 8.20 -5.42
CA ARG A 114 -16.74 7.62 -4.13
C ARG A 114 -15.51 6.88 -3.61
N ILE A 115 -15.00 7.31 -2.47
CA ILE A 115 -13.83 6.76 -1.78
C ILE A 115 -14.33 5.79 -0.72
N MET A 116 -13.99 4.52 -0.87
CA MET A 116 -14.24 3.46 0.09
C MET A 116 -12.92 3.13 0.79
N GLY A 117 -12.84 3.43 2.08
CA GLY A 117 -11.68 3.11 2.89
C GLY A 117 -11.56 1.61 3.21
N PRO A 118 -10.49 1.21 3.92
CA PRO A 118 -10.21 -0.20 4.21
C PRO A 118 -11.24 -0.85 5.14
N ASN A 119 -11.95 -0.06 5.95
CA ASN A 119 -12.96 -0.58 6.89
C ASN A 119 -14.39 -0.40 6.35
N TYR A 120 -14.53 -0.05 5.07
CA TYR A 120 -15.83 0.15 4.46
C TYR A 120 -16.55 -1.20 4.30
N VAL A 121 -17.75 -1.30 4.86
CA VAL A 121 -18.66 -2.42 4.63
C VAL A 121 -19.83 -1.93 3.77
N PRO A 122 -20.18 -2.64 2.68
CA PRO A 122 -21.34 -2.31 1.86
C PRO A 122 -22.61 -2.15 2.71
N GLY A 123 -23.32 -1.04 2.51
CA GLY A 123 -24.51 -0.68 3.30
C GLY A 123 -24.25 0.29 4.46
N GLU A 124 -23.03 0.37 4.98
CA GLU A 124 -22.66 1.40 5.96
C GLU A 124 -22.24 2.71 5.27
N LYS A 125 -22.37 3.83 5.99
CA LYS A 125 -21.81 5.13 5.57
C LYS A 125 -20.47 5.45 6.25
N LYS A 126 -19.96 4.50 7.05
CA LYS A 126 -18.69 4.65 7.75
C LYS A 126 -17.54 4.46 6.76
N ASP A 127 -16.51 5.29 6.86
CA ASP A 127 -15.32 5.25 6.00
C ASP A 127 -15.62 5.44 4.49
N LEU A 128 -16.67 6.23 4.22
CA LEU A 128 -17.17 6.52 2.90
C LEU A 128 -17.17 8.03 2.64
N PHE A 129 -16.50 8.45 1.57
CA PHE A 129 -16.40 9.87 1.21
C PHE A 129 -16.69 10.09 -0.27
N VAL A 130 -17.42 11.15 -0.63
CA VAL A 130 -17.63 11.53 -2.03
C VAL A 130 -16.90 12.84 -2.30
N LYS A 131 -15.91 12.80 -3.21
CA LYS A 131 -15.05 13.95 -3.53
C LYS A 131 -14.69 13.97 -5.00
N SER A 132 -14.40 15.16 -5.51
CA SER A 132 -13.94 15.36 -6.88
C SER A 132 -12.44 15.15 -6.99
N VAL A 133 -12.00 14.40 -7.99
CA VAL A 133 -10.58 14.31 -8.37
C VAL A 133 -10.15 15.67 -8.92
N GLN A 134 -9.16 16.32 -8.30
CA GLN A 134 -8.77 17.67 -8.73
C GLN A 134 -7.89 17.65 -9.98
N ARG A 135 -6.99 16.66 -10.09
CA ARG A 135 -6.09 16.44 -11.24
C ARG A 135 -5.71 14.97 -11.34
N THR A 136 -5.61 14.47 -12.55
CA THR A 136 -5.05 13.16 -12.92
C THR A 136 -3.69 13.33 -13.58
N VAL A 137 -2.73 12.50 -13.21
CA VAL A 137 -1.33 12.59 -13.62
C VAL A 137 -0.79 11.20 -13.94
N ILE A 138 -0.02 11.09 -15.02
CA ILE A 138 0.82 9.92 -15.30
C ILE A 138 2.18 10.13 -14.62
N TRP A 139 2.56 9.16 -13.80
CA TRP A 139 3.78 9.23 -13.02
C TRP A 139 4.97 8.63 -13.77
N MET A 140 5.84 9.47 -14.34
CA MET A 140 7.04 9.07 -15.09
C MET A 140 8.31 9.20 -14.24
N GLY A 141 8.29 8.61 -13.04
CA GLY A 141 9.41 8.61 -12.11
C GLY A 141 9.68 9.98 -11.49
N LYS A 142 10.55 10.78 -12.13
CA LYS A 142 10.85 12.17 -11.69
C LYS A 142 9.89 13.19 -12.30
N ASN A 143 9.40 12.92 -13.51
CA ASN A 143 8.52 13.82 -14.23
C ASN A 143 7.06 13.39 -14.04
N GLN A 144 6.17 14.37 -14.07
CA GLN A 144 4.75 14.20 -13.89
C GLN A 144 4.05 14.88 -15.07
N GLU A 145 3.20 14.14 -15.76
CA GLU A 145 2.43 14.68 -16.89
C GLU A 145 0.94 14.65 -16.56
N THR A 146 0.31 15.82 -16.60
CA THR A 146 -1.13 15.95 -16.36
C THR A 146 -1.89 15.46 -17.58
N VAL A 147 -2.86 14.59 -17.36
CA VAL A 147 -3.73 14.02 -18.41
C VAL A 147 -5.19 14.24 -18.06
N GLU A 148 -6.04 14.38 -19.07
CA GLU A 148 -7.48 14.64 -18.88
C GLU A 148 -8.20 13.43 -18.30
N ASP A 149 -7.95 12.26 -18.89
CA ASP A 149 -8.52 10.98 -18.49
C ASP A 149 -7.51 9.82 -18.55
N VAL A 150 -7.77 8.78 -17.76
CA VAL A 150 -6.99 7.54 -17.75
C VAL A 150 -7.93 6.34 -17.80
N PRO A 151 -7.85 5.50 -18.86
CA PRO A 151 -8.69 4.32 -18.98
C PRO A 151 -8.16 3.14 -18.16
N CYS A 152 -9.00 2.13 -18.00
CA CYS A 152 -8.70 0.87 -17.32
C CYS A 152 -7.43 0.18 -17.82
N GLY A 153 -6.80 -0.58 -16.93
CA GLY A 153 -5.54 -1.28 -17.16
C GLY A 153 -4.32 -0.45 -16.76
N ASN A 154 -4.41 0.88 -16.84
CA ASN A 154 -3.31 1.81 -16.58
C ASN A 154 -3.18 2.21 -15.09
N THR A 155 -1.99 2.67 -14.72
CA THR A 155 -1.72 3.29 -13.43
C THR A 155 -1.87 4.80 -13.50
N VAL A 156 -2.41 5.40 -12.44
CA VAL A 156 -2.70 6.83 -12.38
C VAL A 156 -2.32 7.38 -11.01
N ALA A 157 -1.81 8.60 -10.99
CA ALA A 157 -1.66 9.40 -9.78
C ALA A 157 -2.76 10.46 -9.75
N MET A 158 -3.49 10.55 -8.64
CA MET A 158 -4.59 11.50 -8.46
C MET A 158 -4.28 12.49 -7.35
N PHE A 159 -4.71 13.73 -7.55
CA PHE A 159 -4.54 14.80 -6.58
C PHE A 159 -5.89 15.22 -5.96
N GLY A 160 -5.88 15.57 -4.67
CA GLY A 160 -7.06 16.08 -3.94
C GLY A 160 -7.85 15.04 -3.15
N LEU A 161 -7.34 13.80 -3.04
CA LEU A 161 -7.96 12.71 -2.26
C LEU A 161 -7.20 12.37 -0.97
N ASP A 162 -6.14 13.12 -0.67
CA ASP A 162 -5.17 12.89 0.39
C ASP A 162 -5.74 12.98 1.81
N GLN A 163 -6.74 13.81 2.04
CA GLN A 163 -7.36 13.95 3.36
C GLN A 163 -8.21 12.73 3.76
N PHE A 164 -8.74 12.00 2.78
CA PHE A 164 -9.72 10.93 2.99
C PHE A 164 -9.08 9.54 2.95
N ILE A 165 -7.98 9.40 2.21
CA ILE A 165 -7.27 8.13 2.07
C ILE A 165 -6.15 8.09 3.11
N THR A 166 -6.17 7.05 3.94
CA THR A 166 -5.09 6.79 4.90
C THR A 166 -4.00 5.93 4.26
N LYS A 167 -4.27 4.65 3.98
CA LYS A 167 -3.26 3.71 3.43
C LYS A 167 -3.60 3.28 2.00
N ASN A 168 -4.76 2.69 1.87
CA ASN A 168 -5.35 2.22 0.63
C ASN A 168 -6.82 2.62 0.60
N ALA A 169 -7.38 2.64 -0.59
CA ALA A 169 -8.80 2.88 -0.79
C ALA A 169 -9.21 2.33 -2.14
N THR A 170 -10.48 1.95 -2.24
CA THR A 170 -11.12 1.65 -3.52
C THR A 170 -11.96 2.86 -3.92
N LEU A 171 -11.81 3.30 -5.16
CA LEU A 171 -12.50 4.44 -5.73
C LEU A 171 -13.48 3.95 -6.79
N THR A 172 -14.72 4.41 -6.68
CA THR A 172 -15.79 4.11 -7.64
C THR A 172 -16.52 5.37 -8.08
N ASN A 173 -17.40 5.24 -9.09
CA ASN A 173 -18.24 6.36 -9.51
C ASN A 173 -19.32 6.67 -8.46
N GLU A 174 -19.73 7.94 -8.38
CA GLU A 174 -20.78 8.40 -7.45
C GLU A 174 -22.10 7.63 -7.57
N LYS A 175 -22.46 7.19 -8.78
CA LYS A 175 -23.71 6.47 -9.10
C LYS A 175 -23.69 5.00 -8.67
N GLU A 176 -22.51 4.46 -8.37
CA GLU A 176 -22.29 3.03 -8.16
C GLU A 176 -22.34 2.69 -6.67
N VAL A 177 -23.56 2.63 -6.12
CA VAL A 177 -23.80 2.45 -4.68
C VAL A 177 -23.59 1.01 -4.22
N ASP A 178 -23.80 0.05 -5.11
CA ASP A 178 -23.72 -1.40 -4.80
C ASP A 178 -22.29 -1.96 -4.93
N ALA A 179 -21.30 -1.11 -5.23
CA ALA A 179 -19.92 -1.53 -5.43
C ALA A 179 -19.28 -1.97 -4.10
N HIS A 180 -18.59 -3.11 -4.13
CA HIS A 180 -17.82 -3.59 -3.00
C HIS A 180 -16.37 -3.09 -3.09
N PRO A 181 -15.65 -2.98 -1.96
CA PRO A 181 -14.24 -2.64 -1.99
C PRO A 181 -13.40 -3.76 -2.63
N LEU A 182 -12.23 -3.37 -3.15
CA LEU A 182 -11.18 -4.31 -3.52
C LEU A 182 -10.39 -4.72 -2.29
N ARG A 183 -9.95 -5.97 -2.26
CA ARG A 183 -9.26 -6.60 -1.14
C ARG A 183 -8.01 -5.82 -0.77
N ALA A 184 -7.92 -5.49 0.52
CA ALA A 184 -6.74 -4.80 1.05
C ALA A 184 -5.48 -5.65 0.83
N MET A 185 -4.34 -4.98 0.58
CA MET A 185 -3.05 -5.66 0.46
C MET A 185 -2.70 -6.37 1.77
N LYS A 186 -2.57 -7.70 1.72
CA LYS A 186 -1.93 -8.47 2.78
C LYS A 186 -0.41 -8.27 2.66
N PHE A 187 0.21 -7.71 3.70
CA PHE A 187 1.66 -7.64 3.77
C PHE A 187 2.19 -8.98 4.25
N SER A 188 3.15 -9.55 3.52
CA SER A 188 3.80 -10.82 3.92
C SER A 188 4.60 -10.69 5.23
N VAL A 189 4.91 -9.45 5.64
CA VAL A 189 5.73 -9.19 6.82
C VAL A 189 4.94 -8.31 7.78
N SER A 190 4.87 -8.74 9.04
CA SER A 190 4.30 -7.94 10.13
C SER A 190 5.34 -6.96 10.69
N PRO A 191 4.94 -5.75 11.11
CA PRO A 191 5.86 -4.80 11.73
C PRO A 191 6.22 -5.28 13.15
N VAL A 192 7.36 -5.95 13.28
CA VAL A 192 7.82 -6.58 14.54
C VAL A 192 8.65 -5.65 15.42
N VAL A 193 9.36 -4.68 14.84
CA VAL A 193 10.22 -3.77 15.61
C VAL A 193 9.43 -2.52 15.96
N ARG A 194 9.36 -2.21 17.25
CA ARG A 194 8.68 -1.05 17.84
C ARG A 194 9.68 -0.12 18.48
N VAL A 195 9.41 1.17 18.35
CA VAL A 195 10.24 2.22 18.92
C VAL A 195 9.32 3.34 19.41
N ALA A 196 9.60 3.87 20.59
CA ALA A 196 8.91 5.02 21.14
C ALA A 196 9.58 6.32 20.67
N VAL A 197 8.75 7.30 20.30
CA VAL A 197 9.15 8.59 19.77
C VAL A 197 8.56 9.70 20.61
N GLN A 198 9.41 10.62 21.01
CA GLN A 198 9.03 11.80 21.78
C GLN A 198 9.72 13.03 21.20
N CYS A 199 9.07 14.19 21.24
CA CYS A 199 9.73 15.45 20.90
C CYS A 199 10.74 15.82 21.98
N LYS A 200 11.91 16.37 21.61
CA LYS A 200 12.79 17.01 22.60
C LYS A 200 12.11 18.24 23.21
N ILE A 201 11.37 18.99 22.40
CA ILE A 201 10.69 20.22 22.78
C ILE A 201 9.17 19.98 22.75
N ALA A 202 8.49 20.23 23.86
CA ALA A 202 7.05 19.98 23.98
C ALA A 202 6.19 20.81 23.00
N SER A 203 6.65 21.99 22.59
CA SER A 203 5.94 22.86 21.64
C SER A 203 5.82 22.25 20.23
N ASP A 204 6.68 21.31 19.87
CA ASP A 204 6.68 20.66 18.55
C ASP A 204 5.83 19.38 18.51
N LEU A 205 5.15 19.02 19.60
CA LEU A 205 4.25 17.86 19.65
C LEU A 205 3.16 17.86 18.57
N PRO A 206 2.51 18.99 18.23
CA PRO A 206 1.55 19.03 17.11
C PRO A 206 2.20 18.67 15.77
N LYS A 207 3.45 19.10 15.54
CA LYS A 207 4.20 18.77 14.32
C LYS A 207 4.56 17.28 14.27
N LEU A 208 4.87 16.68 15.42
CA LEU A 208 5.13 15.24 15.50
C LEU A 208 3.88 14.44 15.16
N VAL A 209 2.73 14.80 15.75
CA VAL A 209 1.46 14.11 15.48
C VAL A 209 1.08 14.23 14.01
N GLU A 210 1.27 15.40 13.39
CA GLU A 210 1.04 15.58 11.96
C GLU A 210 2.06 14.81 11.11
N GLY A 211 3.34 14.81 11.48
CA GLY A 211 4.40 14.05 10.84
C GLY A 211 4.15 12.55 10.87
N LEU A 212 3.74 12.00 12.01
CA LEU A 212 3.35 10.59 12.17
C LEU A 212 2.14 10.24 11.30
N LYS A 213 1.13 11.12 11.23
CA LYS A 213 -0.02 10.92 10.33
C LYS A 213 0.40 10.92 8.87
N ARG A 214 1.35 11.77 8.48
CA ARG A 214 1.92 11.82 7.11
C ARG A 214 2.72 10.55 6.81
N LEU A 215 3.52 10.10 7.76
CA LEU A 215 4.33 8.88 7.66
C LEU A 215 3.44 7.63 7.47
N ALA A 216 2.36 7.53 8.25
CA ALA A 216 1.40 6.44 8.14
C ALA A 216 0.66 6.40 6.79
N LYS A 217 0.62 7.53 6.05
CA LYS A 217 0.08 7.59 4.69
C LYS A 217 1.11 7.21 3.64
N SER A 218 2.36 7.64 3.80
CA SER A 218 3.43 7.37 2.84
C SER A 218 3.83 5.90 2.79
N ASP A 219 3.80 5.20 3.92
CA ASP A 219 4.17 3.79 3.99
C ASP A 219 3.05 2.94 4.60
N PRO A 220 2.53 1.94 3.86
CA PRO A 220 1.43 1.13 4.35
C PRO A 220 1.83 0.15 5.48
N MET A 221 3.11 -0.22 5.60
CA MET A 221 3.60 -1.15 6.63
C MET A 221 3.78 -0.47 8.00
N VAL A 222 3.86 0.86 8.03
CA VAL A 222 4.01 1.61 9.28
C VAL A 222 2.71 1.56 10.07
N VAL A 223 2.86 1.26 11.35
CA VAL A 223 1.77 1.34 12.32
C VAL A 223 2.19 2.33 13.39
N CYS A 224 1.51 3.48 13.44
CA CYS A 224 1.67 4.47 14.49
C CYS A 224 0.54 4.29 15.49
N THR A 225 0.88 4.02 16.74
CA THR A 225 -0.07 3.87 17.85
C THR A 225 0.32 4.81 18.99
N MET A 226 -0.67 5.34 19.69
CA MET A 226 -0.45 6.06 20.93
C MET A 226 -0.81 5.13 22.09
N GLU A 227 0.11 4.94 23.02
CA GLU A 227 -0.18 4.18 24.24
C GLU A 227 -0.93 5.03 25.26
N GLU A 228 -1.57 4.38 26.23
CA GLU A 228 -2.27 5.04 27.35
C GLU A 228 -1.34 5.90 28.21
N SER A 229 -0.04 5.59 28.20
CA SER A 229 1.04 6.39 28.80
C SER A 229 1.23 7.76 28.12
N GLY A 230 0.64 7.98 26.95
CA GLY A 230 0.85 9.17 26.13
C GLY A 230 2.07 9.09 25.21
N GLU A 231 2.77 7.95 25.18
CA GLU A 231 3.91 7.74 24.29
C GLU A 231 3.45 7.40 22.87
N HIS A 232 4.13 7.98 21.86
CA HIS A 232 3.90 7.65 20.46
C HIS A 232 4.84 6.52 20.06
N ILE A 233 4.27 5.35 19.78
CA ILE A 233 5.02 4.19 19.30
C ILE A 233 4.83 4.07 17.79
N PHE A 234 5.93 3.84 17.10
CA PHE A 234 5.89 3.42 15.70
C PHE A 234 6.46 2.01 15.57
N ALA A 235 5.79 1.21 14.74
CA ALA A 235 6.21 -0.14 14.42
C ALA A 235 6.59 -0.25 12.94
N GLY A 236 7.68 -0.98 12.66
CA GLY A 236 8.18 -1.23 11.31
C GLY A 236 8.71 -2.65 11.15
N ALA A 237 8.95 -3.05 9.89
CA ALA A 237 9.44 -4.38 9.54
C ALA A 237 10.86 -4.70 10.04
N GLY A 238 11.74 -3.71 10.18
CA GLY A 238 13.13 -3.95 10.60
C GLY A 238 13.93 -2.67 10.85
N LYS A 239 15.21 -2.83 11.23
CA LYS A 239 16.08 -1.71 11.63
C LYS A 239 16.26 -0.65 10.53
N LEU A 240 16.61 -1.06 9.32
CA LEU A 240 16.81 -0.12 8.20
C LEU A 240 15.54 0.67 7.88
N HIS A 241 14.39 -0.01 7.95
CA HIS A 241 13.09 0.60 7.71
C HIS A 241 12.82 1.73 8.72
N ILE A 242 13.12 1.47 9.99
CA ILE A 242 13.01 2.43 11.06
C ILE A 242 13.97 3.62 10.87
N GLU A 243 15.21 3.39 10.48
CA GLU A 243 16.20 4.46 10.23
C GLU A 243 15.76 5.42 9.12
N ILE A 244 15.22 4.87 8.01
CA ILE A 244 14.68 5.68 6.90
C ILE A 244 13.52 6.54 7.41
N PHE A 245 12.62 5.97 8.22
CA PHE A 245 11.49 6.72 8.75
C PHE A 245 11.87 7.79 9.75
N MET A 246 12.89 7.58 10.58
CA MET A 246 13.38 8.64 11.45
C MET A 246 13.81 9.85 10.64
N LYS A 247 14.51 9.61 9.53
CA LYS A 247 14.94 10.66 8.61
C LYS A 247 13.75 11.35 7.94
N ASP A 248 12.80 10.58 7.40
CA ASP A 248 11.61 11.13 6.75
C ASP A 248 10.74 11.92 7.74
N LEU A 249 10.60 11.44 8.98
CA LEU A 249 9.85 12.10 10.04
C LEU A 249 10.50 13.43 10.44
N GLN A 250 11.83 13.46 10.58
CA GLN A 250 12.57 14.71 10.81
C GLN A 250 12.37 15.71 9.66
N ASP A 251 12.42 15.23 8.41
CA ASP A 251 12.17 16.06 7.23
C ASP A 251 10.73 16.61 7.22
N PHE A 252 9.73 15.79 7.58
CA PHE A 252 8.34 16.22 7.69
C PHE A 252 8.09 17.21 8.83
N MET A 253 8.85 17.12 9.93
CA MET A 253 8.79 18.05 11.06
C MET A 253 9.59 19.34 10.82
N GLY A 254 10.30 19.46 9.69
CA GLY A 254 11.12 20.62 9.36
C GLY A 254 12.46 20.67 10.10
N GLY A 255 13.04 19.51 10.40
CA GLY A 255 14.32 19.37 11.10
C GLY A 255 14.21 19.48 12.63
N ALA A 256 13.02 19.31 13.20
CA ALA A 256 12.83 19.33 14.64
C ALA A 256 13.46 18.09 15.30
N ASP A 257 14.01 18.31 16.49
CA ASP A 257 14.75 17.30 17.21
C ASP A 257 13.83 16.29 17.91
N ILE A 258 14.08 15.01 17.66
CA ILE A 258 13.29 13.89 18.17
C ILE A 258 14.15 13.05 19.13
N LYS A 259 13.56 12.58 20.23
CA LYS A 259 14.12 11.54 21.10
C LYS A 259 13.50 10.21 20.71
N VAL A 260 14.37 9.20 20.61
CA VAL A 260 13.98 7.87 20.18
C VAL A 260 14.47 6.85 21.20
N SER A 261 13.61 5.93 21.61
CA SER A 261 13.98 4.81 22.46
C SER A 261 14.76 3.75 21.69
N ASP A 262 15.34 2.80 22.43
CA ASP A 262 15.90 1.61 21.82
C ASP A 262 14.80 0.77 21.15
N PRO A 263 15.11 0.09 20.02
CA PRO A 263 14.17 -0.77 19.34
C PRO A 263 13.84 -2.01 20.16
N VAL A 264 12.55 -2.21 20.40
CA VAL A 264 11.99 -3.35 21.12
C VAL A 264 11.19 -4.23 20.16
N VAL A 265 11.20 -5.54 20.35
CA VAL A 265 10.41 -6.46 19.54
C VAL A 265 9.02 -6.63 20.16
N SER A 266 7.97 -6.64 19.33
CA SER A 266 6.62 -6.95 19.79
C SER A 266 6.52 -8.40 20.25
N LEU A 267 6.22 -8.60 21.52
CA LEU A 267 5.95 -9.93 22.07
C LEU A 267 4.49 -10.32 21.85
N ARG A 268 4.23 -11.62 21.78
CA ARG A 268 2.89 -12.22 21.81
C ARG A 268 2.80 -13.14 23.02
N GLU A 269 1.63 -13.17 23.63
CA GLU A 269 1.35 -14.04 24.77
C GLU A 269 0.65 -15.30 24.28
N THR A 270 1.07 -16.47 24.79
CA THR A 270 0.45 -17.76 24.51
C THR A 270 0.44 -18.62 25.77
N VAL A 271 -0.42 -19.62 25.79
CA VAL A 271 -0.52 -20.60 26.88
C VAL A 271 0.06 -21.93 26.43
N LEU A 272 0.84 -22.59 27.29
CA LEU A 272 1.46 -23.89 27.00
C LEU A 272 0.61 -25.07 27.49
N GLU A 273 -0.14 -24.88 28.56
CA GLU A 273 -0.92 -25.95 29.21
C GLU A 273 -2.34 -25.48 29.50
N ARG A 274 -3.24 -26.44 29.75
CA ARG A 274 -4.60 -26.14 30.19
C ARG A 274 -4.55 -25.49 31.58
N SER A 275 -5.41 -24.50 31.77
CA SER A 275 -5.61 -23.85 33.07
C SER A 275 -5.86 -24.88 34.17
N CYS A 276 -5.14 -24.76 35.29
CA CYS A 276 -5.23 -25.71 36.40
C CYS A 276 -6.60 -25.70 37.11
N ARG A 277 -7.38 -24.63 36.94
CA ARG A 277 -8.73 -24.48 37.48
C ARG A 277 -9.58 -23.61 36.56
N THR A 278 -10.89 -23.85 36.57
CA THR A 278 -11.85 -22.93 35.97
C THR A 278 -11.84 -21.60 36.72
N VAL A 279 -11.56 -20.50 36.02
CA VAL A 279 -11.59 -19.16 36.60
C VAL A 279 -12.99 -18.58 36.43
N MET A 280 -13.51 -17.97 37.50
CA MET A 280 -14.83 -17.33 37.50
C MET A 280 -14.70 -15.82 37.67
N SER A 281 -15.30 -15.07 36.75
CA SER A 281 -15.42 -13.62 36.83
C SER A 281 -16.89 -13.21 36.97
N LYS A 282 -17.16 -12.17 37.76
CA LYS A 282 -18.52 -11.61 37.93
C LYS A 282 -18.59 -10.22 37.33
N SER A 283 -19.69 -9.92 36.68
CA SER A 283 -19.95 -8.55 36.21
C SER A 283 -20.08 -7.58 37.40
N PRO A 284 -19.80 -6.27 37.21
CA PRO A 284 -19.96 -5.26 38.25
C PRO A 284 -21.38 -5.20 38.84
N ASN A 285 -22.40 -5.46 38.00
CA ASN A 285 -23.80 -5.52 38.41
C ASN A 285 -24.19 -6.85 39.10
N LYS A 286 -23.25 -7.79 39.28
CA LYS A 286 -23.41 -9.11 39.93
C LYS A 286 -24.41 -10.07 39.29
N HIS A 287 -25.08 -9.71 38.20
CA HIS A 287 -26.06 -10.55 37.52
C HIS A 287 -25.43 -11.63 36.65
N ASN A 288 -24.23 -11.37 36.10
CA ASN A 288 -23.57 -12.30 35.19
C ASN A 288 -22.35 -12.92 35.86
N ARG A 289 -22.16 -14.22 35.62
CA ARG A 289 -20.98 -14.97 36.02
C ARG A 289 -20.43 -15.69 34.80
N LEU A 290 -19.16 -15.46 34.50
CA LEU A 290 -18.44 -16.08 33.39
C LEU A 290 -17.45 -17.08 33.97
N TYR A 291 -17.45 -18.30 33.44
CA TYR A 291 -16.54 -19.37 33.80
C TYR A 291 -15.70 -19.70 32.55
N MET A 292 -14.38 -19.60 32.65
CA MET A 292 -13.48 -19.79 31.51
C MET A 292 -12.26 -20.63 31.90
N GLU A 293 -11.75 -21.36 30.91
CA GLU A 293 -10.46 -22.06 30.96
C GLU A 293 -9.72 -21.79 29.65
N ALA A 294 -8.42 -21.56 29.73
CA ALA A 294 -7.54 -21.45 28.57
C ALA A 294 -6.79 -22.77 28.35
N ARG A 295 -6.61 -23.15 27.08
CA ARG A 295 -5.77 -24.27 26.64
C ARG A 295 -4.98 -23.85 25.40
N PRO A 296 -3.81 -24.45 25.12
CA PRO A 296 -3.11 -24.24 23.86
C PRO A 296 -4.00 -24.63 22.68
N MET A 297 -3.90 -23.88 21.59
CA MET A 297 -4.49 -24.29 20.31
C MET A 297 -3.70 -25.46 19.73
N GLU A 298 -4.36 -26.26 18.89
CA GLU A 298 -3.69 -27.35 18.16
C GLU A 298 -2.71 -26.78 17.14
N ASP A 299 -1.64 -27.53 16.87
CA ASP A 299 -0.60 -27.13 15.92
C ASP A 299 -1.19 -26.86 14.54
N GLY A 300 -0.84 -25.72 13.95
CA GLY A 300 -1.34 -25.29 12.64
C GLY A 300 -2.75 -24.67 12.64
N LEU A 301 -3.52 -24.76 13.75
CA LEU A 301 -4.85 -24.12 13.80
C LEU A 301 -4.74 -22.59 13.77
N ALA A 302 -3.75 -22.01 14.48
CA ALA A 302 -3.52 -20.57 14.47
C ALA A 302 -3.16 -20.06 13.06
N GLU A 303 -2.27 -20.76 12.35
CA GLU A 303 -1.91 -20.43 10.97
C GLU A 303 -3.11 -20.55 10.01
N ALA A 304 -3.93 -21.59 10.19
CA ALA A 304 -5.13 -21.77 9.38
C ALA A 304 -6.19 -20.66 9.62
N ILE A 305 -6.26 -20.12 10.85
CA ILE A 305 -7.10 -18.97 11.19
C ILE A 305 -6.53 -17.69 10.56
N ASP A 306 -5.23 -17.44 10.67
CA ASP A 306 -4.57 -16.26 10.09
C ASP A 306 -4.66 -16.24 8.55
N ASP A 307 -4.60 -17.41 7.92
CA ASP A 307 -4.81 -17.58 6.48
C ASP A 307 -6.28 -17.48 6.05
N ALA A 308 -7.20 -17.34 7.00
CA ALA A 308 -8.65 -17.33 6.81
C ALA A 308 -9.17 -18.62 6.12
N ARG A 309 -8.50 -19.76 6.33
CA ARG A 309 -8.98 -21.09 5.92
C ARG A 309 -10.02 -21.63 6.89
N VAL A 310 -9.90 -21.24 8.15
CA VAL A 310 -10.81 -21.61 9.25
C VAL A 310 -11.24 -20.32 9.95
N GLY A 311 -12.55 -20.09 10.04
CA GLY A 311 -13.12 -18.96 10.76
C GLY A 311 -14.46 -19.34 11.36
N PRO A 312 -14.98 -18.57 12.33
CA PRO A 312 -16.40 -18.67 12.65
C PRO A 312 -17.17 -18.33 11.36
N PHE A 313 -18.10 -19.21 10.99
CA PHE A 313 -18.97 -19.06 9.82
C PHE A 313 -19.50 -17.63 9.65
#